data_AF-A0A5C6QJI3-F1
#
_entry.id   AF-A0A5C6QJI3-F1
#
_cell.length_a   1.000
_cell.length_b   1.000
_cell.length_c   1.000
_cell.angle_alpha   90.00
_cell.angle_beta   90.00
_cell.angle_gamma   90.00
#
_symmetry.space_group_name_H-M   'P 1'
#
loop_
_entity.id
_entity.type
_entity.pdbx_description
1 polymer ?
#
loop_
_entity_poly.entity_id
_entity_poly.type
_entity_poly.pdbx_seq_one_letter_code
_entity_poly.pdbx_strand_id
1 'polypeptide(L)'
;MFPSFYINLRSIILTSTLLLASSISTFAYSNVDEKSKVETLPPVNDGPYIFVNEQQQLESYWLCQGDVVTRTTEAISFPLSISACKMPADIHALRSIENKVLEFSGDYPVAALSDFHGKYDLMIELLTNNKIIDKNKNWAFGKGHFVITGDIFDRGDKVTEILWFLYDLEQQAQKAGGDIHLTLGNHEVMILNGDLRYLHPKYVETAKQLNKPFEQLFSQNSIIGNWLRSKAVLVKVNNMLFAHGGFHPSLATEQRSLVEINTVFKDSLVKSELKQPRAGWAKFLHTTNGPIWYRGYFTADRGKASHAKGSRSKDNGATSAEIDLLLKHFDVENLIVGHTSQKQIESRYQGRVIAIDSSIKEGNYGEVLFIEQGKKWRGSLSGKVLPLYHQ
;
A
#
# COMPACT_ATOMS: atom_id res chain seq x y z
N MET A 1 14.20 -5.38 -113.17
CA MET A 1 12.79 -5.78 -113.38
C MET A 1 11.97 -5.28 -112.19
N PHE A 2 11.19 -4.22 -112.39
CA PHE A 2 10.12 -3.70 -111.50
C PHE A 2 8.80 -4.48 -111.77
N PRO A 3 7.66 -4.29 -111.04
CA PRO A 3 7.39 -3.68 -109.72
C PRO A 3 6.32 -4.42 -108.82
N SER A 4 6.16 -3.89 -107.59
CA SER A 4 4.94 -3.68 -106.75
C SER A 4 3.79 -4.69 -106.66
N PHE A 5 3.36 -4.96 -105.41
CA PHE A 5 2.08 -4.45 -104.87
C PHE A 5 2.10 -4.33 -103.33
N TYR A 6 1.48 -3.25 -102.83
CA TYR A 6 1.26 -2.84 -101.44
C TYR A 6 0.07 -3.57 -100.78
N ILE A 7 0.00 -3.59 -99.43
CA ILE A 7 -1.01 -2.87 -98.60
C ILE A 7 -0.78 -3.09 -97.08
N ASN A 8 -0.97 -1.98 -96.35
CA ASN A 8 -0.85 -1.70 -94.91
C ASN A 8 -1.83 -2.47 -93.99
N LEU A 9 -1.45 -2.66 -92.70
CA LEU A 9 -2.13 -2.05 -91.52
C LEU A 9 -1.49 -2.46 -90.16
N ARG A 10 -1.19 -1.43 -89.32
CA ARG A 10 -1.40 -1.31 -87.84
C ARG A 10 -0.81 -2.39 -86.89
N SER A 11 -0.17 -2.11 -85.74
CA SER A 11 -0.20 -0.95 -84.83
C SER A 11 0.95 -0.98 -83.79
N ILE A 12 1.49 0.20 -83.52
CA ILE A 12 1.86 0.79 -82.20
C ILE A 12 2.93 0.08 -81.35
N ILE A 13 4.15 0.60 -81.43
CA ILE A 13 5.14 0.64 -80.33
C ILE A 13 5.04 2.05 -79.73
N LEU A 14 4.75 2.17 -78.43
CA LEU A 14 4.92 3.45 -77.73
C LEU A 14 5.74 3.27 -76.45
N THR A 15 6.68 4.20 -76.37
CA THR A 15 7.77 4.42 -75.43
C THR A 15 7.36 4.66 -73.99
N SER A 16 8.21 4.15 -73.10
CA SER A 16 8.26 4.34 -71.66
C SER A 16 8.21 5.82 -71.24
N THR A 17 7.30 6.16 -70.33
CA THR A 17 7.35 7.40 -69.54
C THR A 17 7.11 7.05 -68.08
N LEU A 18 8.12 7.30 -67.25
CA LEU A 18 8.09 7.20 -65.80
C LEU A 18 7.53 8.53 -65.26
N LEU A 19 6.32 8.52 -64.69
CA LEU A 19 5.74 9.66 -63.99
C LEU A 19 5.90 9.45 -62.48
N LEU A 20 6.87 10.15 -61.88
CA LEU A 20 6.88 10.41 -60.44
C LEU A 20 5.82 11.48 -60.15
N ALA A 21 4.72 11.09 -59.52
CA ALA A 21 3.81 12.02 -58.86
C ALA A 21 4.13 12.03 -57.35
N SER A 22 4.80 13.08 -56.89
CA SER A 22 4.94 13.41 -55.48
C SER A 22 3.64 14.02 -54.97
N SER A 23 2.81 13.22 -54.31
CA SER A 23 1.70 13.72 -53.50
C SER A 23 2.25 14.31 -52.20
N ILE A 24 2.27 15.64 -52.14
CA ILE A 24 2.48 16.41 -50.91
C ILE A 24 1.20 16.26 -50.08
N SER A 25 1.25 15.36 -49.09
CA SER A 25 0.25 15.35 -48.02
C SER A 25 0.63 16.46 -47.05
N THR A 26 -0.10 17.58 -47.13
CA THR A 26 -0.10 18.64 -46.14
C THR A 26 -0.51 18.05 -44.78
N PHE A 27 0.48 17.76 -43.93
CA PHE A 27 0.23 17.62 -42.51
C PHE A 27 -0.21 18.98 -41.99
N ALA A 28 -1.52 19.12 -41.75
CA ALA A 28 -2.04 20.18 -40.90
C ALA A 28 -1.39 19.99 -39.53
N TYR A 29 -0.39 20.83 -39.22
CA TYR A 29 0.02 21.08 -37.85
C TYR A 29 -1.20 21.71 -37.16
N SER A 30 -2.02 20.87 -36.53
CA SER A 30 -2.81 21.33 -35.41
C SER A 30 -1.81 21.69 -34.32
N ASN A 31 -1.49 22.98 -34.19
CA ASN A 31 -0.94 23.52 -32.95
C ASN A 31 -1.92 23.18 -31.84
N VAL A 32 -1.71 22.04 -31.19
CA VAL A 32 -2.25 21.80 -29.86
C VAL A 32 -1.37 22.60 -28.92
N ASP A 33 -1.59 23.92 -28.92
CA ASP A 33 -1.34 24.76 -27.76
C ASP A 33 -2.39 24.37 -26.70
N GLU A 34 -2.29 23.14 -26.18
CA GLU A 34 -2.76 22.88 -24.82
C GLU A 34 -1.75 23.56 -23.90
N LYS A 35 -1.95 24.87 -23.71
CA LYS A 35 -1.62 25.47 -22.43
C LYS A 35 -2.23 24.58 -21.37
N SER A 36 -1.41 23.76 -20.74
CA SER A 36 -1.76 23.12 -19.49
C SER A 36 -2.25 24.24 -18.59
N LYS A 37 -3.56 24.28 -18.35
CA LYS A 37 -4.08 24.99 -17.19
C LYS A 37 -3.40 24.29 -16.02
N VAL A 38 -2.35 24.91 -15.49
CA VAL A 38 -1.83 24.58 -14.17
C VAL A 38 -2.99 24.89 -13.26
N GLU A 39 -3.80 23.87 -12.99
CA GLU A 39 -4.86 23.95 -12.02
C GLU A 39 -4.17 24.19 -10.69
N THR A 40 -4.19 25.44 -10.23
CA THR A 40 -3.59 25.84 -8.96
C THR A 40 -4.29 25.04 -7.87
N LEU A 41 -3.56 24.10 -7.26
CA LEU A 41 -4.09 23.33 -6.14
C LEU A 41 -4.59 24.31 -5.07
N PRO A 42 -5.72 24.01 -4.41
CA PRO A 42 -6.15 24.80 -3.28
C PRO A 42 -5.06 24.82 -2.20
N PRO A 43 -5.02 25.85 -1.34
CA PRO A 43 -4.05 25.94 -0.26
C PRO A 43 -4.00 24.64 0.57
N VAL A 44 -2.83 24.04 0.65
CA VAL A 44 -2.63 22.71 1.24
C VAL A 44 -2.56 22.80 2.77
N ASN A 45 -3.23 21.87 3.46
CA ASN A 45 -2.99 21.60 4.87
C ASN A 45 -2.41 20.20 5.03
N ASP A 46 -1.31 20.08 5.75
CA ASP A 46 -0.66 18.79 5.98
C ASP A 46 0.29 18.82 7.19
N GLY A 47 0.57 17.63 7.74
CA GLY A 47 1.42 17.45 8.91
C GLY A 47 0.63 17.05 10.18
N PRO A 48 1.28 17.11 11.36
CA PRO A 48 2.69 17.48 11.52
C PRO A 48 3.66 16.43 10.99
N TYR A 49 4.82 16.89 10.54
CA TYR A 49 6.03 16.08 10.39
C TYR A 49 6.97 16.43 11.53
N ILE A 50 7.29 15.47 12.40
CA ILE A 50 8.01 15.71 13.64
C ILE A 50 9.31 14.93 13.62
N PHE A 51 10.42 15.63 13.87
CA PHE A 51 11.78 15.09 13.89
C PHE A 51 12.40 15.27 15.26
N VAL A 52 13.21 14.29 15.66
CA VAL A 52 14.08 14.41 16.83
C VAL A 52 15.43 14.96 16.37
N ASN A 53 15.81 16.13 16.88
CA ASN A 53 17.11 16.73 16.57
C ASN A 53 18.23 16.19 17.47
N GLU A 54 19.46 16.66 17.24
CA GLU A 54 20.65 16.21 17.99
C GLU A 54 20.56 16.52 19.49
N GLN A 55 19.86 17.59 19.85
CA GLN A 55 19.61 18.02 21.23
C GLN A 55 18.41 17.29 21.88
N GLN A 56 17.87 16.24 21.24
CA GLN A 56 16.70 15.49 21.71
C GLN A 56 15.42 16.35 21.83
N GLN A 57 15.33 17.43 21.05
CA GLN A 57 14.13 18.25 20.94
C GLN A 57 13.29 17.83 19.73
N LEU A 58 12.01 18.19 19.75
CA LEU A 58 11.06 17.89 18.68
C LEU A 58 10.93 19.09 17.74
N GLU A 59 11.44 18.94 16.52
CA GLU A 59 11.26 19.89 15.41
C GLU A 59 10.05 19.48 14.60
N SER A 60 9.00 20.30 14.65
CA SER A 60 7.68 20.00 14.09
C SER A 60 7.36 20.96 12.96
N TYR A 61 6.87 20.41 11.85
CA TYR A 61 6.54 21.13 10.63
C TYR A 61 5.08 20.87 10.26
N TRP A 62 4.33 21.94 9.99
CA TRP A 62 3.00 21.90 9.41
C TRP A 62 2.99 22.74 8.14
N LEU A 63 2.13 22.35 7.22
CA LEU A 63 1.69 23.20 6.13
C LEU A 63 0.29 23.70 6.47
N CYS A 64 0.13 25.01 6.60
CA CYS A 64 -1.10 25.67 7.01
C CYS A 64 -1.57 26.60 5.91
N GLN A 65 -2.58 26.20 5.14
CA GLN A 65 -3.03 26.95 3.96
C GLN A 65 -1.86 27.30 3.01
N GLY A 66 -0.92 26.38 2.83
CA GLY A 66 0.28 26.58 2.01
C GLY A 66 1.46 27.26 2.71
N ASP A 67 1.29 27.82 3.91
CA ASP A 67 2.37 28.42 4.69
C ASP A 67 3.03 27.42 5.64
N VAL A 68 4.36 27.40 5.68
CA VAL A 68 5.09 26.51 6.58
C VAL A 68 5.09 27.09 8.00
N VAL A 69 4.53 26.34 8.94
CA VAL A 69 4.62 26.63 10.38
C VAL A 69 5.60 25.66 11.01
N THR A 70 6.58 26.17 11.75
CA THR A 70 7.58 25.36 12.45
C THR A 70 7.53 25.60 13.95
N ARG A 71 7.85 24.56 14.73
CA ARG A 71 7.98 24.66 16.18
C ARG A 71 9.06 23.71 16.68
N THR A 72 9.91 24.21 17.57
CA THR A 72 10.82 23.38 18.35
C THR A 72 10.28 23.28 19.77
N THR A 73 10.14 22.05 20.28
CA THR A 73 9.59 21.77 21.62
C THR A 73 10.52 20.86 22.40
N GLU A 74 10.75 21.16 23.67
CA GLU A 74 11.50 20.27 24.57
C GLU A 74 10.69 19.02 24.92
N ALA A 75 11.32 17.85 24.84
CA ALA A 75 10.70 16.57 25.17
C ALA A 75 10.86 16.24 26.66
N ILE A 76 10.18 16.99 27.52
CA ILE A 76 10.31 16.88 28.99
C ILE A 76 9.62 15.61 29.52
N SER A 77 8.42 15.29 29.00
CA SER A 77 7.59 14.17 29.44
C SER A 77 6.62 13.75 28.35
N PHE A 78 6.20 12.48 28.37
CA PHE A 78 5.22 11.91 27.43
C PHE A 78 3.97 11.39 28.16
N PRO A 79 2.78 11.41 27.52
CA PRO A 79 2.53 11.90 26.17
C PRO A 79 2.65 13.42 26.05
N LEU A 80 3.14 13.90 24.90
CA LEU A 80 3.25 15.32 24.58
C LEU A 80 2.34 15.64 23.39
N SER A 81 1.34 16.50 23.61
CA SER A 81 0.45 16.96 22.57
C SER A 81 0.98 18.24 21.93
N ILE A 82 1.07 18.25 20.60
CA ILE A 82 1.36 19.46 19.83
C ILE A 82 0.30 19.65 18.76
N SER A 83 0.04 20.90 18.37
CA SER A 83 -0.91 21.20 17.31
C SER A 83 -0.62 22.54 16.66
N ALA A 84 -0.83 22.61 15.36
CA ALA A 84 -1.03 23.85 14.61
C ALA A 84 -2.14 23.62 13.60
N CYS A 85 -2.92 24.67 13.30
CA CYS A 85 -3.92 24.67 12.22
C CYS A 85 -4.92 23.49 12.27
N LYS A 86 -5.30 23.08 13.50
CA LYS A 86 -6.20 21.95 13.79
C LYS A 86 -5.68 20.58 13.34
N MET A 87 -4.35 20.43 13.20
CA MET A 87 -3.67 19.15 12.96
C MET A 87 -2.86 18.78 14.21
N PRO A 88 -3.49 18.14 15.20
CA PRO A 88 -2.81 17.69 16.42
C PRO A 88 -2.00 16.41 16.18
N ALA A 89 -1.00 16.19 17.04
CA ALA A 89 -0.31 14.93 17.20
C ALA A 89 0.02 14.71 18.69
N ASP A 90 -0.20 13.48 19.15
CA ASP A 90 0.17 13.03 20.49
C ASP A 90 1.41 12.14 20.38
N ILE A 91 2.54 12.64 20.87
CA ILE A 91 3.83 11.95 20.83
C ILE A 91 3.97 11.13 22.11
N HIS A 92 4.32 9.86 22.00
CA HIS A 92 4.43 8.96 23.16
C HIS A 92 5.88 8.63 23.56
N ALA A 93 6.83 8.83 22.65
CA ALA A 93 8.25 8.68 22.90
C ALA A 93 9.08 9.36 21.79
N LEU A 94 10.36 9.65 22.06
CA LEU A 94 11.31 10.11 21.03
C LEU A 94 11.63 9.03 19.99
N ARG A 95 11.53 7.76 20.37
CA ARG A 95 11.78 6.61 19.50
C ARG A 95 10.77 5.51 19.81
N SER A 96 10.34 4.83 18.76
CA SER A 96 9.56 3.61 18.83
C SER A 96 10.49 2.43 19.05
N ILE A 97 10.08 1.54 19.95
CA ILE A 97 10.79 0.28 20.20
C ILE A 97 10.12 -0.78 19.33
N GLU A 98 10.90 -1.47 18.52
CA GLU A 98 10.42 -2.62 17.78
C GLU A 98 10.00 -3.74 18.72
N ASN A 99 8.73 -4.14 18.63
CA ASN A 99 8.27 -5.37 19.25
C ASN A 99 8.72 -6.56 18.39
N LYS A 100 9.59 -7.42 18.96
CA LYS A 100 10.07 -8.64 18.30
C LYS A 100 9.11 -9.82 18.45
N VAL A 101 8.02 -9.66 19.20
CA VAL A 101 6.95 -10.66 19.28
C VAL A 101 6.19 -10.65 17.96
N LEU A 102 6.20 -11.79 17.29
CA LEU A 102 5.54 -12.00 15.99
C LEU A 102 4.37 -12.98 16.10
N GLU A 103 4.21 -13.61 17.25
CA GLU A 103 3.20 -14.64 17.51
C GLU A 103 2.42 -14.25 18.77
N PHE A 104 1.12 -14.08 18.60
CA PHE A 104 0.19 -13.72 19.67
C PHE A 104 -0.84 -14.82 19.79
N SER A 105 -1.16 -15.23 21.01
CA SER A 105 -2.17 -16.26 21.27
C SER A 105 -3.01 -15.87 22.47
N GLY A 106 -4.32 -16.01 22.37
CA GLY A 106 -5.23 -15.74 23.47
C GLY A 106 -6.69 -15.76 23.08
N ASP A 107 -7.54 -15.74 24.10
CA ASP A 107 -8.99 -15.63 23.94
C ASP A 107 -9.41 -14.15 23.94
N TYR A 108 -9.24 -13.52 22.78
CA TYR A 108 -9.65 -12.15 22.51
C TYR A 108 -10.26 -12.05 21.12
N PRO A 109 -11.20 -11.10 20.91
CA PRO A 109 -11.72 -10.84 19.58
C PRO A 109 -10.63 -10.23 18.69
N VAL A 110 -10.63 -10.60 17.42
CA VAL A 110 -9.73 -10.05 16.41
C VAL A 110 -10.55 -9.29 15.38
N ALA A 111 -10.13 -8.08 15.05
CA ALA A 111 -10.60 -7.36 13.88
C ALA A 111 -9.45 -7.25 12.87
N ALA A 112 -9.74 -7.32 11.56
CA ALA A 112 -8.71 -7.19 10.53
C ALA A 112 -9.17 -6.40 9.32
N LEU A 113 -8.26 -5.60 8.77
CA LEU A 113 -8.52 -4.70 7.64
C LEU A 113 -7.21 -4.32 6.89
N SER A 114 -7.30 -3.70 5.72
CA SER A 114 -6.12 -3.34 4.90
C SER A 114 -6.39 -2.17 3.95
N ASP A 115 -5.33 -1.63 3.35
CA ASP A 115 -5.37 -0.81 2.13
C ASP A 115 -6.21 0.48 2.24
N PHE A 116 -6.00 1.24 3.32
CA PHE A 116 -6.69 2.51 3.55
C PHE A 116 -6.37 3.58 2.50
N HIS A 117 -5.14 3.62 1.99
CA HIS A 117 -4.71 4.55 0.93
C HIS A 117 -5.18 6.00 1.14
N GLY A 118 -4.89 6.56 2.31
CA GLY A 118 -5.25 7.94 2.65
C GLY A 118 -6.75 8.24 2.75
N LYS A 119 -7.64 7.23 2.85
CA LYS A 119 -9.10 7.41 3.02
C LYS A 119 -9.51 7.50 4.50
N TYR A 120 -9.00 8.52 5.19
CA TYR A 120 -9.19 8.70 6.64
C TYR A 120 -10.66 8.74 7.07
N ASP A 121 -11.51 9.53 6.40
CA ASP A 121 -12.89 9.72 6.86
C ASP A 121 -13.68 8.39 6.77
N LEU A 122 -13.49 7.65 5.67
CA LEU A 122 -14.10 6.35 5.46
C LEU A 122 -13.59 5.32 6.47
N MET A 123 -12.29 5.34 6.79
CA MET A 123 -11.73 4.53 7.87
C MET A 123 -12.41 4.85 9.21
N ILE A 124 -12.51 6.13 9.58
CA ILE A 124 -13.13 6.53 10.85
C ILE A 124 -14.60 6.09 10.91
N GLU A 125 -15.36 6.29 9.84
CA GLU A 125 -16.75 5.83 9.76
C GLU A 125 -16.84 4.31 9.97
N LEU A 126 -16.02 3.55 9.24
CA LEU A 126 -16.00 2.09 9.31
C LEU A 126 -15.65 1.58 10.72
N LEU A 127 -14.58 2.11 11.34
CA LEU A 127 -14.14 1.71 12.67
C LEU A 127 -15.16 2.10 13.76
N THR A 128 -15.79 3.28 13.63
CA THR A 128 -16.80 3.78 14.59
C THR A 128 -18.09 2.96 14.52
N ASN A 129 -18.56 2.69 13.30
CA ASN A 129 -19.80 1.93 13.09
C ASN A 129 -19.64 0.47 13.53
N ASN A 130 -18.43 -0.09 13.40
CA ASN A 130 -18.09 -1.44 13.85
C ASN A 130 -17.52 -1.52 15.28
N LYS A 131 -17.58 -0.42 16.05
CA LYS A 131 -17.22 -0.37 17.48
C LYS A 131 -15.77 -0.77 17.80
N ILE A 132 -14.85 -0.58 16.85
CA ILE A 132 -13.41 -0.68 17.12
C ILE A 132 -12.94 0.59 17.85
N ILE A 133 -13.53 1.72 17.48
CA ILE A 133 -13.34 3.01 18.16
C ILE A 133 -14.67 3.60 18.61
N ASP A 134 -14.62 4.47 19.61
CA ASP A 134 -15.78 5.22 20.09
C ASP A 134 -16.06 6.47 19.22
N LYS A 135 -17.14 7.19 19.56
CA LYS A 135 -17.53 8.43 18.87
C LYS A 135 -16.50 9.57 18.99
N ASN A 136 -15.60 9.49 19.95
CA ASN A 136 -14.53 10.45 20.18
C ASN A 136 -13.22 9.99 19.53
N LYS A 137 -13.26 8.89 18.74
CA LYS A 137 -12.12 8.27 18.06
C LYS A 137 -11.11 7.63 19.01
N ASN A 138 -11.52 7.22 20.21
CA ASN A 138 -10.68 6.47 21.13
C ASN A 138 -10.88 4.96 20.94
N TRP A 139 -9.88 4.17 21.34
CA TRP A 139 -9.96 2.72 21.35
C TRP A 139 -11.17 2.23 22.15
N ALA A 140 -12.01 1.40 21.52
CA ALA A 140 -13.23 0.85 22.12
C ALA A 140 -13.32 -0.67 21.98
N PHE A 141 -12.29 -1.33 21.46
CA PHE A 141 -12.29 -2.77 21.20
C PHE A 141 -11.75 -3.61 22.38
N GLY A 142 -11.75 -3.04 23.60
CA GLY A 142 -11.40 -3.76 24.83
C GLY A 142 -10.02 -4.42 24.77
N LYS A 143 -9.97 -5.73 25.04
CA LYS A 143 -8.76 -6.56 24.92
C LYS A 143 -8.55 -7.13 23.51
N GLY A 144 -9.33 -6.68 22.54
CA GLY A 144 -9.27 -7.18 21.17
C GLY A 144 -7.97 -6.79 20.47
N HIS A 145 -7.63 -7.55 19.44
CA HIS A 145 -6.47 -7.28 18.60
C HIS A 145 -6.95 -6.77 17.24
N PHE A 146 -6.49 -5.60 16.82
CA PHE A 146 -6.81 -5.04 15.51
C PHE A 146 -5.61 -5.18 14.57
N VAL A 147 -5.73 -6.01 13.53
CA VAL A 147 -4.67 -6.27 12.55
C VAL A 147 -4.89 -5.44 11.30
N ILE A 148 -3.88 -4.67 10.89
CA ILE A 148 -3.92 -3.86 9.68
C ILE A 148 -2.83 -4.34 8.74
N THR A 149 -3.20 -4.94 7.61
CA THR A 149 -2.22 -5.52 6.67
C THR A 149 -1.65 -4.50 5.68
N GLY A 150 -1.20 -3.34 6.14
CA GLY A 150 -0.45 -2.36 5.35
C GLY A 150 -1.28 -1.47 4.41
N ASP A 151 -0.57 -0.70 3.58
CA ASP A 151 -1.08 0.21 2.57
C ASP A 151 -1.95 1.36 3.13
N ILE A 152 -1.39 2.07 4.10
CA ILE A 152 -1.88 3.37 4.57
C ILE A 152 -1.55 4.47 3.56
N PHE A 153 -0.34 4.41 2.97
CA PHE A 153 0.20 5.42 2.06
C PHE A 153 -0.47 5.45 0.68
N ASP A 154 -0.19 6.55 -0.04
CA ASP A 154 -0.53 6.81 -1.45
C ASP A 154 -2.03 6.90 -1.79
N ARG A 155 -2.29 7.38 -3.02
CA ARG A 155 -3.60 7.60 -3.66
C ARG A 155 -4.46 8.68 -2.99
N GLY A 156 -4.81 8.52 -1.72
CA GLY A 156 -5.63 9.48 -0.97
C GLY A 156 -4.81 10.65 -0.43
N ASP A 157 -5.51 11.62 0.13
CA ASP A 157 -4.97 12.91 0.60
C ASP A 157 -4.96 13.04 2.13
N LYS A 158 -5.31 11.98 2.88
CA LYS A 158 -5.33 12.00 4.36
C LYS A 158 -4.47 10.90 5.02
N VAL A 159 -3.32 10.60 4.41
CA VAL A 159 -2.32 9.65 4.91
C VAL A 159 -1.76 10.08 6.28
N THR A 160 -1.34 11.34 6.42
CA THR A 160 -0.74 11.88 7.66
C THR A 160 -1.69 11.74 8.84
N GLU A 161 -2.99 11.97 8.62
CA GLU A 161 -4.06 11.84 9.58
C GLU A 161 -4.25 10.39 10.02
N ILE A 162 -4.18 9.42 9.10
CA ILE A 162 -4.24 7.99 9.45
C ILE A 162 -3.02 7.59 10.28
N LEU A 163 -1.82 8.03 9.90
CA LEU A 163 -0.59 7.66 10.59
C LEU A 163 -0.59 8.15 12.03
N TRP A 164 -0.93 9.42 12.27
CA TRP A 164 -1.02 9.95 13.64
C TRP A 164 -2.15 9.31 14.45
N PHE A 165 -3.28 9.05 13.81
CA PHE A 165 -4.39 8.37 14.45
C PHE A 165 -4.02 6.97 14.91
N LEU A 166 -3.42 6.14 14.04
CA LEU A 166 -3.01 4.78 14.39
C LEU A 166 -1.85 4.74 15.39
N TYR A 167 -0.92 5.70 15.29
CA TYR A 167 0.18 5.86 16.26
C TYR A 167 -0.35 6.06 17.68
N ASP A 168 -1.35 6.93 17.85
CA ASP A 168 -1.96 7.16 19.16
C ASP A 168 -2.88 5.99 19.58
N LEU A 169 -3.70 5.48 18.66
CA LEU A 169 -4.66 4.42 18.94
C LEU A 169 -3.98 3.12 19.39
N GLU A 170 -2.78 2.81 18.88
CA GLU A 170 -1.97 1.68 19.32
C GLU A 170 -1.66 1.75 20.82
N GLN A 171 -1.29 2.93 21.31
CA GLN A 171 -0.99 3.14 22.73
C GLN A 171 -2.26 3.02 23.59
N GLN A 172 -3.41 3.45 23.07
CA GLN A 172 -4.69 3.28 23.75
C GLN A 172 -5.09 1.80 23.83
N ALA A 173 -4.92 1.04 22.74
CA ALA A 173 -5.20 -0.39 22.70
C ALA A 173 -4.37 -1.15 23.73
N GLN A 174 -3.06 -0.91 23.75
CA GLN A 174 -2.14 -1.53 24.70
C GLN A 174 -2.50 -1.22 26.16
N LYS A 175 -2.87 0.04 26.46
CA LYS A 175 -3.34 0.43 27.81
C LYS A 175 -4.64 -0.30 28.22
N ALA A 176 -5.51 -0.63 27.25
CA ALA A 176 -6.74 -1.38 27.50
C ALA A 176 -6.52 -2.90 27.56
N GLY A 177 -5.29 -3.37 27.34
CA GLY A 177 -4.93 -4.80 27.27
C GLY A 177 -5.28 -5.46 25.93
N GLY A 178 -5.56 -4.67 24.89
CA GLY A 178 -5.62 -5.09 23.50
C GLY A 178 -4.35 -4.70 22.75
N ASP A 179 -4.38 -4.74 21.41
CA ASP A 179 -3.21 -4.35 20.60
C ASP A 179 -3.58 -3.98 19.15
N ILE A 180 -2.71 -3.23 18.49
CA ILE A 180 -2.81 -2.94 17.05
C ILE A 180 -1.58 -3.51 16.33
N HIS A 181 -1.83 -4.44 15.41
CA HIS A 181 -0.82 -5.10 14.60
C HIS A 181 -0.79 -4.47 13.20
N LEU A 182 -0.12 -3.33 13.06
CA LEU A 182 0.14 -2.76 11.74
C LEU A 182 1.33 -3.49 11.09
N THR A 183 1.11 -4.13 9.94
CA THR A 183 2.18 -4.67 9.11
C THR A 183 2.54 -3.73 7.96
N LEU A 184 3.78 -3.79 7.48
CA LEU A 184 4.21 -3.04 6.30
C LEU A 184 3.57 -3.59 5.01
N GLY A 185 2.95 -2.70 4.24
CA GLY A 185 2.49 -2.95 2.88
C GLY A 185 3.50 -2.50 1.83
N ASN A 186 3.13 -2.65 0.56
CA ASN A 186 4.04 -2.25 -0.51
C ASN A 186 4.16 -0.74 -0.65
N HIS A 187 3.12 0.01 -0.30
CA HIS A 187 3.14 1.47 -0.38
C HIS A 187 3.97 2.10 0.75
N GLU A 188 3.98 1.54 1.97
CA GLU A 188 4.94 1.96 3.01
C GLU A 188 6.39 1.79 2.52
N VAL A 189 6.71 0.62 1.96
CA VAL A 189 8.07 0.32 1.47
C VAL A 189 8.43 1.19 0.26
N MET A 190 7.50 1.46 -0.64
CA MET A 190 7.71 2.36 -1.78
C MET A 190 8.05 3.77 -1.32
N ILE A 191 7.23 4.36 -0.43
CA ILE A 191 7.46 5.70 0.11
C ILE A 191 8.80 5.78 0.82
N LEU A 192 9.11 4.83 1.72
CA LEU A 192 10.41 4.81 2.42
C LEU A 192 11.62 4.70 1.47
N ASN A 193 11.43 4.22 0.25
CA ASN A 193 12.48 4.08 -0.76
C ASN A 193 12.41 5.14 -1.88
N GLY A 194 11.61 6.19 -1.72
CA GLY A 194 11.48 7.28 -2.70
C GLY A 194 10.77 6.89 -4.00
N ASP A 195 10.01 5.79 -4.00
CA ASP A 195 9.16 5.41 -5.12
C ASP A 195 7.79 6.07 -4.99
N LEU A 196 7.65 7.27 -5.57
CA LEU A 196 6.51 8.17 -5.38
C LEU A 196 5.46 8.10 -6.51
N ARG A 197 5.44 7.00 -7.29
CA ARG A 197 4.59 6.88 -8.50
C ARG A 197 3.08 6.99 -8.24
N TYR A 198 2.63 6.77 -7.01
CA TYR A 198 1.20 6.82 -6.62
C TYR A 198 0.89 7.95 -5.63
N LEU A 199 1.83 8.87 -5.44
CA LEU A 199 1.72 9.94 -4.47
C LEU A 199 0.65 10.95 -4.89
N HIS A 200 -0.26 11.28 -3.96
CA HIS A 200 -1.28 12.28 -4.21
C HIS A 200 -0.65 13.69 -4.40
N PRO A 201 -1.15 14.55 -5.32
CA PRO A 201 -0.57 15.87 -5.59
C PRO A 201 -0.40 16.77 -4.36
N LYS A 202 -1.28 16.62 -3.35
CA LYS A 202 -1.15 17.30 -2.04
C LYS A 202 0.25 17.14 -1.46
N TYR A 203 0.77 15.92 -1.44
CA TYR A 203 2.06 15.58 -0.83
C TYR A 203 3.27 16.00 -1.66
N VAL A 204 3.10 16.14 -2.99
CA VAL A 204 4.11 16.76 -3.85
C VAL A 204 4.28 18.22 -3.46
N GLU A 205 3.18 18.94 -3.27
CA GLU A 205 3.22 20.33 -2.81
C GLU A 205 3.75 20.42 -1.36
N THR A 206 3.36 19.49 -0.47
CA THR A 206 3.93 19.42 0.89
C THR A 206 5.45 19.30 0.87
N ALA A 207 6.00 18.36 0.11
CA ALA A 207 7.45 18.14 -0.01
C ALA A 207 8.17 19.39 -0.55
N LYS A 208 7.56 20.05 -1.56
CA LYS A 208 8.07 21.29 -2.14
C LYS A 208 8.09 22.44 -1.14
N GLN A 209 6.99 22.68 -0.42
CA GLN A 209 6.89 23.78 0.55
C GLN A 209 7.82 23.58 1.75
N LEU A 210 7.95 22.32 2.22
CA LEU A 210 8.89 21.97 3.28
C LEU A 210 10.35 21.90 2.81
N ASN A 211 10.62 22.10 1.52
CA ASN A 211 11.92 21.97 0.88
C ASN A 211 12.64 20.65 1.29
N LYS A 212 11.89 19.54 1.25
CA LYS A 212 12.38 18.22 1.67
C LYS A 212 11.79 17.15 0.77
N PRO A 213 12.59 16.20 0.24
CA PRO A 213 12.04 15.03 -0.46
C PRO A 213 11.01 14.30 0.40
N PHE A 214 9.92 13.83 -0.22
CA PHE A 214 8.77 13.31 0.53
C PHE A 214 9.14 12.11 1.41
N GLU A 215 9.98 11.20 0.93
CA GLU A 215 10.46 10.04 1.69
C GLU A 215 11.27 10.43 2.93
N GLN A 216 11.96 11.58 2.89
CA GLN A 216 12.73 12.09 4.03
C GLN A 216 11.85 12.68 5.13
N LEU A 217 10.57 12.97 4.84
CA LEU A 217 9.58 13.29 5.87
C LEU A 217 9.28 12.09 6.79
N PHE A 218 9.62 10.87 6.34
CA PHE A 218 9.49 9.62 7.08
C PHE A 218 10.87 8.96 7.31
N SER A 219 11.92 9.77 7.48
CA SER A 219 13.26 9.28 7.84
C SER A 219 13.30 8.63 9.22
N GLN A 220 14.39 7.93 9.54
CA GLN A 220 14.61 7.29 10.85
C GLN A 220 14.58 8.27 12.05
N ASN A 221 14.79 9.57 11.80
CA ASN A 221 14.78 10.62 12.82
C ASN A 221 13.39 11.26 12.97
N SER A 222 12.46 10.98 12.06
CA SER A 222 11.07 11.39 12.23
C SER A 222 10.33 10.43 13.18
N ILE A 223 9.40 10.92 14.00
CA ILE A 223 8.62 10.09 14.93
C ILE A 223 7.88 8.98 14.17
N ILE A 224 7.17 9.34 13.11
CA ILE A 224 6.38 8.41 12.30
C ILE A 224 7.28 7.50 11.45
N GLY A 225 8.36 8.01 10.87
CA GLY A 225 9.31 7.18 10.11
C GLY A 225 10.03 6.15 10.99
N ASN A 226 10.35 6.52 12.23
CA ASN A 226 10.89 5.60 13.22
C ASN A 226 9.85 4.55 13.64
N TRP A 227 8.60 4.96 13.87
CA TRP A 227 7.48 4.06 14.16
C TRP A 227 7.20 3.07 13.03
N LEU A 228 7.20 3.51 11.77
CA LEU A 228 7.04 2.63 10.60
C LEU A 228 8.14 1.57 10.53
N ARG A 229 9.40 1.94 10.79
CA ARG A 229 10.53 0.98 10.84
C ARG A 229 10.40 -0.04 11.98
N SER A 230 9.63 0.26 13.03
CA SER A 230 9.36 -0.68 14.12
C SER A 230 8.35 -1.78 13.73
N LYS A 231 7.54 -1.56 12.69
CA LYS A 231 6.45 -2.48 12.31
C LYS A 231 6.94 -3.79 11.71
N ALA A 232 6.15 -4.83 11.92
CA ALA A 232 6.38 -6.14 11.34
C ALA A 232 5.99 -6.16 9.86
N VAL A 233 6.45 -7.16 9.12
CA VAL A 233 6.06 -7.43 7.74
C VAL A 233 4.98 -8.52 7.68
N LEU A 234 4.99 -9.41 8.67
CA LEU A 234 3.98 -10.42 8.90
C LEU A 234 3.84 -10.70 10.40
N VAL A 235 2.66 -11.14 10.82
CA VAL A 235 2.34 -11.46 12.22
C VAL A 235 1.40 -12.66 12.27
N LYS A 236 1.58 -13.53 13.26
CA LYS A 236 0.66 -14.63 13.58
C LYS A 236 -0.18 -14.23 14.79
N VAL A 237 -1.50 -14.28 14.65
CA VAL A 237 -2.45 -14.03 15.74
C VAL A 237 -3.38 -15.25 15.82
N ASN A 238 -3.29 -15.99 16.92
CA ASN A 238 -3.88 -17.32 17.06
C ASN A 238 -3.45 -18.23 15.89
N ASN A 239 -4.40 -18.96 15.28
CA ASN A 239 -4.15 -19.85 14.15
C ASN A 239 -4.23 -19.12 12.80
N MET A 240 -3.93 -17.83 12.74
CA MET A 240 -4.05 -17.02 11.52
C MET A 240 -2.75 -16.26 11.26
N LEU A 241 -2.28 -16.31 10.01
CA LEU A 241 -1.08 -15.62 9.56
C LEU A 241 -1.44 -14.44 8.65
N PHE A 242 -0.97 -13.25 9.00
CA PHE A 242 -1.29 -12.00 8.33
C PHE A 242 -0.08 -11.42 7.61
N ALA A 243 -0.27 -10.99 6.36
CA ALA A 243 0.68 -10.17 5.60
C ALA A 243 -0.06 -9.35 4.55
N HIS A 244 0.58 -8.30 4.03
CA HIS A 244 -0.06 -7.44 3.05
C HIS A 244 -0.41 -8.14 1.73
N GLY A 245 0.55 -8.76 1.04
CA GLY A 245 0.32 -9.43 -0.24
C GLY A 245 -0.03 -10.91 -0.09
N GLY A 246 0.85 -11.66 0.55
CA GLY A 246 0.68 -13.08 0.81
C GLY A 246 1.97 -13.87 0.77
N PHE A 247 1.87 -15.18 0.92
CA PHE A 247 3.00 -16.09 1.13
C PHE A 247 3.24 -16.94 -0.12
N HIS A 248 4.37 -16.74 -0.78
CA HIS A 248 4.76 -17.59 -1.90
C HIS A 248 5.06 -19.02 -1.41
N PRO A 249 4.62 -20.08 -2.11
CA PRO A 249 4.81 -21.48 -1.67
C PRO A 249 6.25 -21.87 -1.36
N SER A 250 7.22 -21.22 -2.01
CA SER A 250 8.65 -21.46 -1.75
C SER A 250 9.06 -21.19 -0.30
N LEU A 251 8.33 -20.34 0.42
CA LEU A 251 8.58 -20.09 1.85
C LEU A 251 8.49 -21.38 2.67
N ALA A 252 7.54 -22.26 2.34
CA ALA A 252 7.40 -23.54 3.02
C ALA A 252 8.39 -24.58 2.50
N THR A 253 8.63 -24.66 1.19
CA THR A 253 9.61 -25.62 0.65
C THR A 253 11.04 -25.33 1.09
N GLU A 254 11.37 -24.05 1.30
CA GLU A 254 12.66 -23.60 1.82
C GLU A 254 12.68 -23.51 3.36
N GLN A 255 11.60 -23.88 4.04
CA GLN A 255 11.48 -23.90 5.51
C GLN A 255 11.77 -22.53 6.18
N ARG A 256 11.35 -21.43 5.57
CA ARG A 256 11.58 -20.06 6.08
C ARG A 256 10.72 -19.76 7.30
N SER A 257 11.32 -19.32 8.39
CA SER A 257 10.59 -19.00 9.63
C SER A 257 10.01 -17.56 9.64
N LEU A 258 9.02 -17.29 10.50
CA LEU A 258 8.45 -15.94 10.66
C LEU A 258 9.51 -14.91 11.09
N VAL A 259 10.39 -15.32 12.00
CA VAL A 259 11.49 -14.50 12.52
C VAL A 259 12.49 -14.18 11.41
N GLU A 260 12.89 -15.17 10.62
CA GLU A 260 13.82 -14.97 9.50
C GLU A 260 13.24 -14.01 8.45
N ILE A 261 11.96 -14.20 8.08
CA ILE A 261 11.31 -13.35 7.07
C ILE A 261 11.25 -11.90 7.57
N ASN A 262 10.77 -11.66 8.80
CA ASN A 262 10.70 -10.30 9.36
C ASN A 262 12.09 -9.67 9.48
N THR A 263 13.06 -10.39 10.03
CA THR A 263 14.41 -9.87 10.25
C THR A 263 15.07 -9.49 8.94
N VAL A 264 15.14 -10.41 7.97
CA VAL A 264 15.80 -10.15 6.68
C VAL A 264 15.07 -9.07 5.88
N PHE A 265 13.74 -9.03 5.93
CA PHE A 265 12.98 -7.98 5.27
C PHE A 265 13.32 -6.62 5.86
N LYS A 266 13.29 -6.49 7.20
CA LYS A 266 13.48 -5.23 7.91
C LYS A 266 14.92 -4.73 7.86
N ASP A 267 15.90 -5.62 7.97
CA ASP A 267 17.32 -5.30 7.78
C ASP A 267 17.62 -4.78 6.36
N SER A 268 16.72 -5.04 5.41
CA SER A 268 16.81 -4.59 4.02
C SER A 268 15.72 -3.58 3.63
N LEU A 269 15.01 -2.99 4.60
CA LEU A 269 13.79 -2.20 4.38
C LEU A 269 14.02 -0.96 3.50
N VAL A 270 15.05 -0.17 3.79
CA VAL A 270 15.33 1.10 3.10
C VAL A 270 16.65 1.01 2.36
N LYS A 271 16.61 1.06 1.01
CA LYS A 271 17.79 0.87 0.14
C LYS A 271 18.91 1.86 0.42
N SER A 272 18.58 3.12 0.68
CA SER A 272 19.56 4.18 0.97
C SER A 272 20.25 4.02 2.32
N GLU A 273 19.71 3.20 3.22
CA GLU A 273 20.28 2.89 4.55
C GLU A 273 21.18 1.64 4.50
N LEU A 274 21.25 0.93 3.37
CA LEU A 274 22.04 -0.30 3.24
C LEU A 274 23.49 -0.01 2.85
N LYS A 275 24.41 -0.76 3.47
CA LYS A 275 25.83 -0.78 3.07
C LYS A 275 26.04 -1.36 1.66
N GLN A 276 25.16 -2.27 1.23
CA GLN A 276 25.21 -2.94 -0.07
C GLN A 276 23.79 -3.10 -0.63
N PRO A 277 23.62 -3.13 -1.97
CA PRO A 277 22.32 -3.39 -2.57
C PRO A 277 21.73 -4.74 -2.12
N ARG A 278 20.39 -4.83 -2.10
CA ARG A 278 19.69 -6.08 -1.81
C ARG A 278 20.14 -7.19 -2.77
N ALA A 279 20.54 -8.33 -2.21
CA ALA A 279 20.92 -9.52 -2.97
C ALA A 279 20.25 -10.78 -2.39
N GLY A 280 20.25 -11.87 -3.16
CA GLY A 280 19.74 -13.18 -2.73
C GLY A 280 18.35 -13.12 -2.09
N TRP A 281 18.25 -13.63 -0.87
CA TRP A 281 17.01 -13.71 -0.11
C TRP A 281 16.38 -12.34 0.21
N ALA A 282 17.20 -11.37 0.63
CA ALA A 282 16.73 -10.00 0.86
C ALA A 282 16.16 -9.36 -0.42
N LYS A 283 16.71 -9.70 -1.60
CA LYS A 283 16.13 -9.24 -2.87
C LYS A 283 14.79 -9.94 -3.15
N PHE A 284 14.71 -11.25 -2.96
CA PHE A 284 13.49 -12.03 -3.19
C PHE A 284 12.29 -11.45 -2.41
N LEU A 285 12.48 -11.17 -1.13
CA LEU A 285 11.43 -10.64 -0.24
C LEU A 285 10.83 -9.31 -0.73
N HIS A 286 11.55 -8.55 -1.55
CA HIS A 286 11.10 -7.26 -2.11
C HIS A 286 10.68 -7.36 -3.59
N THR A 287 10.49 -8.56 -4.12
CA THR A 287 9.99 -8.80 -5.50
C THR A 287 8.50 -9.09 -5.51
N THR A 288 7.93 -9.35 -6.69
CA THR A 288 6.52 -9.77 -6.86
C THR A 288 6.14 -11.07 -6.15
N ASN A 289 7.12 -11.87 -5.74
CA ASN A 289 6.91 -13.10 -4.96
C ASN A 289 7.13 -12.89 -3.45
N GLY A 290 7.48 -11.67 -3.04
CA GLY A 290 7.68 -11.30 -1.64
C GLY A 290 6.36 -11.06 -0.89
N PRO A 291 6.41 -11.05 0.46
CA PRO A 291 5.23 -11.02 1.32
C PRO A 291 4.30 -9.82 1.13
N ILE A 292 4.83 -8.70 0.65
CA ILE A 292 4.05 -7.47 0.42
C ILE A 292 3.57 -7.30 -1.03
N TRP A 293 3.94 -8.20 -1.95
CA TRP A 293 3.56 -8.08 -3.37
C TRP A 293 2.88 -9.32 -3.93
N TYR A 294 2.97 -10.46 -3.24
CA TYR A 294 2.52 -11.72 -3.80
C TYR A 294 1.02 -11.72 -4.05
N ARG A 295 0.60 -12.05 -5.27
CA ARG A 295 -0.82 -12.12 -5.69
C ARG A 295 -1.23 -13.54 -6.07
N GLY A 296 -0.49 -14.55 -5.60
CA GLY A 296 -0.65 -15.99 -5.89
C GLY A 296 -2.07 -16.49 -5.90
N TYR A 297 -2.85 -16.01 -4.94
CA TYR A 297 -4.17 -16.50 -4.57
C TYR A 297 -5.29 -16.01 -5.49
N PHE A 298 -4.98 -15.10 -6.41
CA PHE A 298 -5.95 -14.33 -7.19
C PHE A 298 -5.73 -14.48 -8.70
N THR A 299 -5.11 -15.56 -9.17
CA THR A 299 -4.76 -15.71 -10.60
C THR A 299 -5.94 -15.65 -11.56
N ALA A 300 -7.10 -16.17 -11.16
CA ALA A 300 -8.34 -16.02 -11.94
C ALA A 300 -8.74 -14.55 -12.15
N ASP A 301 -8.42 -13.68 -11.19
CA ASP A 301 -8.72 -12.25 -11.22
C ASP A 301 -7.67 -11.47 -12.03
N ARG A 302 -6.41 -11.95 -12.06
CA ARG A 302 -5.31 -11.37 -12.85
C ARG A 302 -5.53 -11.43 -14.37
N GLY A 303 -6.40 -12.32 -14.85
CA GLY A 303 -6.78 -12.43 -16.26
C GLY A 303 -7.51 -11.20 -16.81
N LYS A 304 -8.02 -10.31 -15.95
CA LYS A 304 -8.82 -9.14 -16.34
C LYS A 304 -8.07 -7.80 -16.27
N ALA A 305 -6.88 -7.76 -15.67
CA ALA A 305 -6.13 -6.53 -15.44
C ALA A 305 -4.62 -6.73 -15.70
N SER A 306 -4.21 -6.73 -16.98
CA SER A 306 -2.87 -6.28 -17.47
C SER A 306 -2.49 -6.95 -18.79
N HIS A 307 -2.74 -6.24 -19.89
CA HIS A 307 -1.98 -6.37 -21.15
C HIS A 307 -0.73 -5.48 -21.11
N ALA A 308 0.04 -5.52 -20.01
CA ALA A 308 1.35 -4.89 -20.00
C ALA A 308 2.31 -5.76 -20.82
N LYS A 309 2.58 -5.35 -22.06
CA LYS A 309 3.58 -5.95 -22.96
C LYS A 309 4.92 -6.04 -22.22
N GLY A 310 5.48 -7.25 -22.11
CA GLY A 310 6.84 -7.50 -21.60
C GLY A 310 6.97 -8.11 -20.20
N SER A 311 5.87 -8.49 -19.54
CA SER A 311 5.94 -9.15 -18.23
C SER A 311 6.52 -10.58 -18.34
N ARG A 312 7.68 -10.81 -17.71
CA ARG A 312 8.33 -12.12 -17.53
C ARG A 312 7.35 -13.11 -16.90
N SER A 313 7.49 -14.40 -17.25
CA SER A 313 6.67 -15.55 -16.80
C SER A 313 5.82 -15.25 -15.57
N LYS A 314 4.52 -15.01 -15.78
CA LYS A 314 3.57 -14.88 -14.67
C LYS A 314 3.60 -16.19 -13.88
N ASP A 315 3.83 -16.10 -12.56
CA ASP A 315 3.57 -17.23 -11.67
C ASP A 315 2.15 -17.74 -11.92
N ASN A 316 2.01 -19.05 -12.10
CA ASN A 316 0.75 -19.76 -12.35
C ASN A 316 -0.22 -19.67 -11.16
N GLY A 317 0.23 -19.11 -10.04
CA GLY A 317 -0.53 -18.94 -8.82
C GLY A 317 -0.41 -20.16 -7.92
N ALA A 318 -0.80 -19.99 -6.66
CA ALA A 318 -0.74 -21.07 -5.70
C ALA A 318 -1.85 -22.10 -5.99
N THR A 319 -1.48 -23.36 -6.02
CA THR A 319 -2.40 -24.50 -6.03
C THR A 319 -2.96 -24.75 -4.63
N SER A 320 -4.07 -25.49 -4.53
CA SER A 320 -4.62 -25.88 -3.22
C SER A 320 -3.61 -26.65 -2.36
N ALA A 321 -2.79 -27.53 -2.96
CA ALA A 321 -1.79 -28.30 -2.23
C ALA A 321 -0.64 -27.41 -1.70
N GLU A 322 -0.30 -26.36 -2.43
CA GLU A 322 0.69 -25.38 -1.95
C GLU A 322 0.16 -24.50 -0.83
N ILE A 323 -1.15 -24.20 -0.81
CA ILE A 323 -1.79 -23.58 0.36
C ILE A 323 -1.70 -24.51 1.57
N ASP A 324 -2.01 -25.80 1.42
CA ASP A 324 -1.88 -26.77 2.51
C ASP A 324 -0.45 -26.88 3.03
N LEU A 325 0.54 -26.79 2.13
CA LEU A 325 1.95 -26.77 2.49
C LEU A 325 2.30 -25.54 3.35
N LEU A 326 1.82 -24.36 2.97
CA LEU A 326 2.03 -23.12 3.71
C LEU A 326 1.37 -23.17 5.10
N LEU A 327 0.12 -23.60 5.17
CA LEU A 327 -0.63 -23.74 6.43
C LEU A 327 0.08 -24.70 7.40
N LYS A 328 0.52 -25.86 6.89
CA LYS A 328 1.27 -26.83 7.68
C LYS A 328 2.62 -26.28 8.16
N HIS A 329 3.33 -25.57 7.30
CA HIS A 329 4.66 -25.04 7.62
C HIS A 329 4.60 -23.95 8.71
N PHE A 330 3.62 -23.05 8.64
CA PHE A 330 3.46 -21.97 9.62
C PHE A 330 2.58 -22.34 10.82
N ASP A 331 2.02 -23.55 10.83
CA ASP A 331 1.12 -24.06 11.85
C ASP A 331 -0.07 -23.10 12.08
N VAL A 332 -0.83 -22.87 11.00
CA VAL A 332 -2.00 -21.98 10.97
C VAL A 332 -3.13 -22.58 10.15
N GLU A 333 -4.35 -22.10 10.38
CA GLU A 333 -5.56 -22.50 9.65
C GLU A 333 -5.91 -21.52 8.51
N ASN A 334 -5.56 -20.24 8.66
CA ASN A 334 -5.89 -19.21 7.68
C ASN A 334 -4.68 -18.33 7.34
N LEU A 335 -4.54 -18.03 6.05
CA LEU A 335 -3.71 -16.93 5.54
C LEU A 335 -4.63 -15.73 5.28
N ILE A 336 -4.35 -14.58 5.87
CA ILE A 336 -5.19 -13.38 5.77
C ILE A 336 -4.38 -12.26 5.11
N VAL A 337 -4.87 -11.73 3.99
CA VAL A 337 -4.11 -10.83 3.11
C VAL A 337 -4.90 -9.67 2.55
N GLY A 338 -4.23 -8.54 2.33
CA GLY A 338 -4.75 -7.35 1.63
C GLY A 338 -4.31 -7.29 0.16
N HIS A 339 -3.85 -6.12 -0.28
CA HIS A 339 -3.13 -5.81 -1.54
C HIS A 339 -3.91 -6.01 -2.86
N THR A 340 -4.68 -7.09 -2.96
CA THR A 340 -5.51 -7.42 -4.12
C THR A 340 -6.96 -7.13 -3.79
N SER A 341 -7.38 -5.95 -4.23
CA SER A 341 -8.67 -5.39 -3.91
C SER A 341 -9.82 -6.24 -4.43
N GLN A 342 -10.74 -6.52 -3.53
CA GLN A 342 -11.98 -7.23 -3.77
C GLN A 342 -13.16 -6.28 -3.59
N LYS A 343 -14.33 -6.67 -4.11
CA LYS A 343 -15.57 -5.89 -3.90
C LYS A 343 -16.01 -5.90 -2.43
N GLN A 344 -15.62 -6.94 -1.72
CA GLN A 344 -15.98 -7.22 -0.33
C GLN A 344 -14.94 -8.20 0.24
N ILE A 345 -14.89 -8.36 1.56
CA ILE A 345 -14.06 -9.41 2.16
C ILE A 345 -14.58 -10.77 1.73
N GLU A 346 -13.69 -11.66 1.30
CA GLU A 346 -14.08 -12.96 0.78
C GLU A 346 -13.04 -14.04 1.03
N SER A 347 -13.55 -15.27 1.12
CA SER A 347 -12.74 -16.48 1.26
C SER A 347 -12.30 -17.01 -0.10
N ARG A 348 -11.11 -17.60 -0.11
CA ARG A 348 -10.51 -18.34 -1.21
C ARG A 348 -10.02 -19.67 -0.66
N TYR A 349 -9.82 -20.65 -1.56
CA TYR A 349 -9.32 -21.98 -1.20
C TYR A 349 -10.13 -22.61 -0.04
N GLN A 350 -11.46 -22.58 -0.12
CA GLN A 350 -12.34 -23.16 0.91
C GLN A 350 -12.01 -22.60 2.32
N GLY A 351 -11.96 -21.27 2.45
CA GLY A 351 -11.75 -20.59 3.74
C GLY A 351 -10.30 -20.46 4.20
N ARG A 352 -9.37 -21.24 3.63
CA ARG A 352 -7.94 -21.25 4.00
C ARG A 352 -7.23 -19.93 3.72
N VAL A 353 -7.72 -19.14 2.75
CA VAL A 353 -7.23 -17.78 2.49
C VAL A 353 -8.39 -16.80 2.59
N ILE A 354 -8.20 -15.68 3.29
CA ILE A 354 -9.20 -14.61 3.42
C ILE A 354 -8.60 -13.30 2.90
N ALA A 355 -9.23 -12.73 1.88
CA ALA A 355 -8.84 -11.45 1.31
C ALA A 355 -9.58 -10.32 2.03
N ILE A 356 -8.84 -9.40 2.64
CA ILE A 356 -9.37 -8.32 3.49
C ILE A 356 -9.23 -6.91 2.90
N ASP A 357 -8.61 -6.75 1.73
CA ASP A 357 -8.71 -5.51 0.96
C ASP A 357 -10.08 -5.44 0.25
N SER A 358 -11.01 -4.69 0.84
CA SER A 358 -12.36 -4.47 0.31
C SER A 358 -12.48 -3.20 -0.55
N SER A 359 -11.39 -2.76 -1.19
CA SER A 359 -11.36 -1.59 -2.08
C SER A 359 -11.63 -0.24 -1.40
N ILE A 360 -11.20 -0.06 -0.15
CA ILE A 360 -11.38 1.20 0.60
C ILE A 360 -10.79 2.40 -0.15
N LYS A 361 -9.68 2.19 -0.85
CA LYS A 361 -9.04 3.17 -1.75
C LYS A 361 -9.97 3.88 -2.73
N GLU A 362 -11.07 3.26 -3.14
CA GLU A 362 -12.05 3.84 -4.08
C GLU A 362 -12.93 4.89 -3.39
N GLY A 363 -12.92 4.96 -2.06
CA GLY A 363 -13.56 6.00 -1.25
C GLY A 363 -15.06 5.84 -1.03
N ASN A 364 -15.67 4.74 -1.48
CA ASN A 364 -17.13 4.56 -1.44
C ASN A 364 -17.61 3.41 -0.53
N TYR A 365 -16.74 2.47 -0.18
CA TYR A 365 -17.11 1.27 0.58
C TYR A 365 -15.93 0.68 1.35
N GLY A 366 -16.22 -0.10 2.40
CA GLY A 366 -15.24 -0.82 3.19
C GLY A 366 -15.91 -1.87 4.08
N GLU A 367 -15.15 -2.89 4.46
CA GLU A 367 -15.58 -3.94 5.39
C GLU A 367 -14.46 -4.31 6.37
N VAL A 368 -14.84 -4.77 7.55
CA VAL A 368 -13.94 -5.29 8.58
C VAL A 368 -14.13 -6.80 8.71
N LEU A 369 -13.06 -7.59 8.77
CA LEU A 369 -13.15 -8.99 9.16
C LEU A 369 -13.13 -9.07 10.70
N PHE A 370 -14.09 -9.77 11.29
CA PHE A 370 -14.10 -10.10 12.70
C PHE A 370 -13.91 -11.59 12.92
N ILE A 371 -13.13 -11.94 13.95
CA ILE A 371 -12.93 -13.32 14.42
C ILE A 371 -13.11 -13.34 15.94
N GLU A 372 -14.00 -14.19 16.43
CA GLU A 372 -14.22 -14.38 17.86
C GLU A 372 -14.76 -15.80 18.11
N GLN A 373 -14.18 -16.51 19.08
CA GLN A 373 -14.61 -17.87 19.46
C GLN A 373 -14.75 -18.83 18.26
N GLY A 374 -13.78 -18.78 17.34
CA GLY A 374 -13.75 -19.60 16.13
C GLY A 374 -14.72 -19.18 15.02
N LYS A 375 -15.58 -18.18 15.25
CA LYS A 375 -16.50 -17.65 14.23
C LYS A 375 -15.85 -16.49 13.48
N LYS A 376 -16.12 -16.41 12.18
CA LYS A 376 -15.67 -15.31 11.33
C LYS A 376 -16.86 -14.63 10.67
N TRP A 377 -16.90 -13.29 10.66
CA TRP A 377 -17.94 -12.51 9.98
C TRP A 377 -17.39 -11.20 9.44
N ARG A 378 -18.17 -10.53 8.61
CA ARG A 378 -17.82 -9.23 8.02
C ARG A 378 -18.65 -8.14 8.67
N GLY A 379 -18.01 -7.04 9.06
CA GLY A 379 -18.67 -5.81 9.47
C GLY A 379 -18.75 -4.85 8.29
N SER A 380 -19.96 -4.44 7.90
CA SER A 380 -20.14 -3.49 6.79
C SER A 380 -19.82 -2.05 7.19
N LEU A 381 -19.78 -1.14 6.22
CA LEU A 381 -19.63 0.30 6.48
C LEU A 381 -20.68 0.86 7.46
N SER A 382 -21.90 0.33 7.45
CA SER A 382 -22.98 0.74 8.38
C SER A 382 -22.94 0.03 9.74
N GLY A 383 -21.95 -0.84 9.99
CA GLY A 383 -21.86 -1.66 11.20
C GLY A 383 -22.77 -2.89 11.20
N LYS A 384 -23.35 -3.26 10.05
CA LYS A 384 -24.15 -4.48 9.95
C LYS A 384 -23.24 -5.71 9.91
N VAL A 385 -23.61 -6.73 10.68
CA VAL A 385 -22.98 -8.05 10.62
C VAL A 385 -23.44 -8.75 9.34
N LEU A 386 -22.47 -9.12 8.51
CA LEU A 386 -22.64 -9.85 7.27
C LEU A 386 -21.91 -11.21 7.38
N PRO A 387 -22.45 -12.29 6.79
CA PRO A 387 -21.77 -13.57 6.78
C PRO A 387 -20.49 -13.50 5.94
N LEU A 388 -19.44 -14.19 6.41
CA LEU A 388 -18.31 -14.57 5.57
C LEU A 388 -18.66 -15.92 4.92
N TYR A 389 -18.80 -15.93 3.59
CA TYR A 389 -19.16 -17.13 2.84
C TYR A 389 -17.95 -18.05 2.62
N HIS A 390 -18.20 -19.35 2.48
CA HIS A 390 -17.17 -20.36 2.19
C HIS A 390 -16.04 -20.39 3.25
N GLN A 391 -16.42 -20.55 4.51
CA GLN A 391 -15.50 -20.66 5.66
C GLN A 391 -14.79 -22.00 5.71
#